data_AF-A0A955KJJ5-F1
#
_entry.id   AF-A0A955KJJ5-F1
#
_cell.length_a   1.000
_cell.length_b   1.000
_cell.length_c   1.000
_cell.angle_alpha   90.00
_cell.angle_beta   90.00
_cell.angle_gamma   90.00
#
_symmetry.space_group_name_H-M   'P 1'
#
loop_
_entity.id
_entity.type
_entity.pdbx_description
1 polymer ?
#
loop_
_entity_poly.entity_id
_entity_poly.type
_entity_poly.pdbx_seq_one_letter_code
_entity_poly.pdbx_strand_id
1 'polypeptide(L)'
;MGWGSERVTQLGQATKQQYRDIEAYLDGKAVIDVPRKYSQTSIEQMCRELLDKAVKDGLVTVAEGVCSPLDMSNGDVIAVANKLNSYFMPVDDAKEVKDEDHTIDCDTDPYVPNRWSIEEHQKGGTFKFDPANVALHLDKGQKDGKMTEGHKLRKALAKQPVLNANVLDYLLANPHLISEEWKGKAVFFWGTIYRNRDGHLCVRYLFWRGDRWASDFYWLDIDWSGDDPAAVDAS
;
A
#
# COMPACT_ATOMS: atom_id res chain seq x y z
N MET A 1 11.36 0.93 -50.33
CA MET A 1 10.03 1.22 -49.72
C MET A 1 10.21 1.12 -48.22
N GLY A 2 10.43 2.26 -47.56
CA GLY A 2 10.61 2.33 -46.12
C GLY A 2 9.28 2.68 -45.46
N TRP A 3 8.72 1.74 -44.72
CA TRP A 3 7.56 1.92 -43.85
C TRP A 3 7.87 1.10 -42.59
N GLY A 4 8.22 1.73 -41.47
CA GLY A 4 8.59 0.92 -40.30
C GLY A 4 8.78 1.64 -38.97
N SER A 5 9.43 2.80 -38.91
CA SER A 5 9.73 3.42 -37.61
C SER A 5 8.68 4.47 -37.18
N GLU A 6 8.26 5.38 -38.06
CA GLU A 6 7.35 6.47 -37.68
C GLU A 6 5.96 6.00 -37.24
N ARG A 7 5.45 4.89 -37.79
CA ARG A 7 4.15 4.33 -37.38
C ARG A 7 4.19 3.66 -36.01
N VAL A 8 5.31 3.02 -35.67
CA VAL A 8 5.52 2.41 -34.34
C VAL A 8 5.66 3.50 -33.28
N THR A 9 6.29 4.63 -33.61
CA THR A 9 6.42 5.78 -32.71
C THR A 9 5.08 6.50 -32.49
N GLN A 10 4.26 6.67 -33.53
CA GLN A 10 2.92 7.27 -33.40
C GLN A 10 1.93 6.37 -32.65
N LEU A 11 1.96 5.05 -32.89
CA LEU A 11 1.16 4.08 -32.13
C LEU A 11 1.57 4.04 -30.66
N GLY A 12 2.87 4.14 -30.35
CA GLY A 12 3.40 4.15 -28.99
C GLY A 12 3.07 5.43 -28.20
N GLN A 13 2.91 6.57 -28.86
CA GLN A 13 2.49 7.82 -28.20
C GLN A 13 0.98 7.88 -27.99
N ALA A 14 0.18 7.41 -28.96
CA ALA A 14 -1.28 7.31 -28.82
C ALA A 14 -1.69 6.35 -27.70
N THR A 15 -1.03 5.18 -27.59
CA THR A 15 -1.27 4.24 -26.50
C THR A 15 -0.79 4.77 -25.15
N LYS A 16 0.37 5.43 -25.07
CA LYS A 16 0.85 6.02 -23.80
C LYS A 16 -0.06 7.12 -23.24
N GLN A 17 -0.74 7.88 -24.09
CA GLN A 17 -1.72 8.86 -23.62
C GLN A 17 -3.01 8.17 -23.17
N GLN A 18 -3.49 7.19 -23.95
CA GLN A 18 -4.68 6.40 -23.61
C GLN A 18 -4.52 5.62 -22.29
N TYR A 19 -3.33 5.07 -22.01
CA TYR A 19 -3.03 4.41 -20.73
C TYR A 19 -3.01 5.40 -19.56
N ARG A 20 -2.42 6.59 -19.74
CA ARG A 20 -2.45 7.66 -18.72
C ARG A 20 -3.86 8.16 -18.43
N ASP A 21 -4.71 8.24 -19.45
CA ASP A 21 -6.11 8.65 -19.29
C ASP A 21 -6.92 7.58 -18.53
N ILE A 22 -6.59 6.29 -18.73
CA ILE A 22 -7.18 5.17 -17.98
C ILE A 22 -6.70 5.15 -16.52
N GLU A 23 -5.39 5.32 -16.27
CA GLU A 23 -4.84 5.41 -14.91
C GLU A 23 -5.43 6.60 -14.13
N ALA A 24 -5.52 7.78 -14.76
CA ALA A 24 -6.11 8.97 -14.14
C ALA A 24 -7.62 8.80 -13.80
N TYR A 25 -8.36 8.05 -14.64
CA TYR A 25 -9.75 7.70 -14.39
C TYR A 25 -9.90 6.71 -13.21
N LEU A 26 -8.99 5.75 -13.08
CA LEU A 26 -8.99 4.75 -12.01
C LEU A 26 -8.53 5.32 -10.65
N ASP A 27 -7.61 6.28 -10.64
CA ASP A 27 -7.04 6.89 -9.43
C ASP A 27 -7.90 8.01 -8.82
N GLY A 28 -8.99 8.41 -9.47
CA GLY A 28 -9.92 9.44 -8.97
C GLY A 28 -9.30 10.83 -8.78
N LYS A 29 -8.05 11.04 -9.21
CA LYS A 29 -7.35 12.33 -9.13
C LYS A 29 -7.51 13.08 -10.45
N ALA A 30 -8.33 14.12 -10.35
CA ALA A 30 -8.63 15.15 -11.33
C ALA A 30 -9.82 14.87 -12.27
N VAL A 31 -10.85 15.68 -12.03
CA VAL A 31 -11.58 16.40 -13.07
C VAL A 31 -10.54 17.12 -13.95
N ILE A 32 -9.86 16.38 -14.82
CA ILE A 32 -9.40 16.94 -16.08
C ILE A 32 -10.64 16.96 -16.95
N ASP A 33 -10.84 18.04 -17.70
CA ASP A 33 -11.77 18.08 -18.81
C ASP A 33 -11.29 17.06 -19.85
N VAL A 34 -11.50 15.78 -19.57
CA VAL A 34 -11.54 14.73 -20.58
C VAL A 34 -12.48 15.30 -21.62
N PRO A 35 -12.06 15.50 -22.88
CA PRO A 35 -12.96 16.00 -23.90
C PRO A 35 -14.25 15.21 -23.76
N ARG A 36 -15.39 15.90 -23.62
CA ARG A 36 -16.76 15.38 -23.38
C ARG A 36 -17.23 14.23 -24.28
N LYS A 37 -16.36 13.67 -25.12
CA LYS A 37 -16.57 12.56 -26.03
C LYS A 37 -16.48 11.16 -25.43
N TYR A 38 -15.94 10.95 -24.23
CA TYR A 38 -15.70 9.60 -23.72
C TYR A 38 -16.62 9.28 -22.54
N SER A 39 -17.76 8.64 -22.85
CA SER A 39 -18.68 8.07 -21.85
C SER A 39 -18.11 6.77 -21.27
N GLN A 40 -18.68 6.25 -20.18
CA GLN A 40 -18.28 4.97 -19.56
C GLN A 40 -18.26 3.80 -20.56
N THR A 41 -19.18 3.83 -21.55
CA THR A 41 -19.24 2.90 -22.69
C THR A 41 -17.97 2.93 -23.56
N SER A 42 -17.26 4.06 -23.61
CA SER A 42 -16.06 4.22 -24.44
C SER A 42 -14.80 3.61 -23.84
N ILE A 43 -14.69 3.54 -22.51
CA ILE A 43 -13.57 2.89 -21.82
C ILE A 43 -13.68 1.37 -21.95
N GLU A 44 -14.89 0.82 -21.79
CA GLU A 44 -15.15 -0.59 -22.04
C GLU A 44 -14.89 -0.97 -23.50
N GLN A 45 -15.32 -0.14 -24.46
CA GLN A 45 -15.04 -0.33 -25.88
C GLN A 45 -13.53 -0.34 -26.16
N MET A 46 -12.77 0.58 -25.56
CA MET A 46 -11.31 0.64 -25.70
C MET A 46 -10.62 -0.60 -25.12
N CYS A 47 -11.02 -1.06 -23.92
CA CYS A 47 -10.48 -2.29 -23.34
C CYS A 47 -10.77 -3.52 -24.22
N ARG A 48 -11.95 -3.57 -24.84
CA ARG A 48 -12.36 -4.64 -25.76
C ARG A 48 -11.55 -4.61 -27.06
N GLU A 49 -11.28 -3.44 -27.62
CA GLU A 49 -10.47 -3.28 -28.84
C GLU A 49 -8.99 -3.63 -28.62
N LEU A 50 -8.43 -3.24 -27.46
CA LEU A 50 -7.07 -3.61 -27.07
C LEU A 50 -6.94 -5.12 -26.87
N LEU A 51 -7.94 -5.75 -26.27
CA LEU A 51 -7.95 -7.19 -26.07
C LEU A 51 -8.12 -7.98 -27.38
N ASP A 52 -9.05 -7.57 -28.24
CA ASP A 52 -9.23 -8.18 -29.57
C ASP A 52 -7.94 -8.13 -30.40
N LYS A 53 -7.23 -7.00 -30.34
CA LYS A 53 -5.95 -6.83 -30.99
C LYS A 53 -4.87 -7.74 -30.40
N ALA A 54 -4.77 -7.84 -29.08
CA ALA A 54 -3.80 -8.72 -28.42
C ALA A 54 -4.02 -10.21 -28.74
N VAL A 55 -5.28 -10.64 -28.90
CA VAL A 55 -5.62 -12.01 -29.33
C VAL A 55 -5.26 -12.25 -30.80
N LYS A 56 -5.58 -11.31 -31.70
CA LYS A 56 -5.21 -11.39 -33.14
C LYS A 56 -3.71 -11.42 -33.37
N ASP A 57 -2.96 -10.70 -32.54
CA ASP A 57 -1.50 -10.67 -32.58
C ASP A 57 -0.87 -11.90 -31.88
N GLY A 58 -1.69 -12.82 -31.33
CA GLY A 58 -1.24 -14.06 -30.70
C GLY A 58 -0.60 -13.90 -29.32
N LEU A 59 -0.74 -12.73 -28.70
CA LEU A 59 -0.15 -12.40 -27.40
C LEU A 59 -0.92 -13.01 -26.23
N VAL A 60 -2.20 -13.29 -26.43
CA VAL A 60 -3.08 -13.93 -25.43
C VAL A 60 -3.91 -15.01 -26.12
N THR A 61 -3.95 -16.21 -25.54
CA THR A 61 -4.90 -17.26 -25.94
C THR A 61 -6.14 -17.18 -25.05
N VAL A 62 -7.31 -17.03 -25.68
CA VAL A 62 -8.60 -17.11 -24.97
C VAL A 62 -8.90 -18.58 -24.68
N ALA A 63 -9.41 -18.89 -23.49
CA ALA A 63 -9.80 -20.25 -23.12
C ALA A 63 -10.83 -20.81 -24.12
N GLU A 64 -10.73 -22.09 -24.46
CA GLU A 64 -11.65 -22.75 -25.40
C GLU A 64 -13.11 -22.57 -24.92
N GLY A 65 -13.91 -21.90 -25.74
CA GLY A 65 -15.34 -21.63 -25.48
C GLY A 65 -15.74 -20.16 -25.35
N VAL A 66 -14.79 -19.21 -25.28
CA VAL A 66 -15.11 -17.77 -25.30
C VAL A 66 -15.08 -17.26 -26.73
N CYS A 67 -16.25 -17.05 -27.33
CA CYS A 67 -16.39 -16.68 -28.75
C CYS A 67 -16.16 -15.18 -29.03
N SER A 68 -16.18 -14.31 -28.01
CA SER A 68 -16.00 -12.87 -28.18
C SER A 68 -15.58 -12.18 -26.88
N PRO A 69 -14.72 -11.14 -26.93
CA PRO A 69 -14.45 -10.27 -25.79
C PRO A 69 -15.73 -9.67 -25.17
N LEU A 70 -16.83 -9.59 -25.92
CA LEU A 70 -18.14 -9.10 -25.48
C LEU A 70 -18.84 -10.00 -24.44
N ASP A 71 -18.48 -11.28 -24.38
CA ASP A 71 -19.11 -12.27 -23.49
C ASP A 71 -18.34 -12.47 -22.17
N MET A 72 -17.25 -11.72 -21.98
CA MET A 72 -16.41 -11.80 -20.79
C MET A 72 -17.07 -11.15 -19.58
N SER A 73 -17.00 -11.82 -18.42
CA SER A 73 -17.41 -11.21 -17.16
C SER A 73 -16.41 -10.12 -16.73
N ASN A 74 -16.83 -9.21 -15.85
CA ASN A 74 -15.92 -8.20 -15.29
C ASN A 74 -14.70 -8.83 -14.60
N GLY A 75 -14.84 -10.03 -14.02
CA GLY A 75 -13.71 -10.77 -13.43
C GLY A 75 -12.70 -11.22 -14.50
N ASP A 76 -13.17 -11.63 -15.67
CA ASP A 76 -12.30 -12.07 -16.77
C ASP A 76 -11.57 -10.88 -17.41
N VAL A 77 -12.24 -9.73 -17.53
CA VAL A 77 -11.63 -8.49 -18.01
C VAL A 77 -10.50 -8.03 -17.08
N ILE A 78 -10.70 -8.11 -15.76
CA ILE A 78 -9.67 -7.78 -14.76
C ILE A 78 -8.51 -8.79 -14.81
N ALA A 79 -8.80 -10.08 -14.91
CA ALA A 79 -7.76 -11.11 -15.00
C ALA A 79 -6.88 -10.93 -16.25
N VAL A 80 -7.51 -10.56 -17.38
CA VAL A 80 -6.79 -10.29 -18.62
C VAL A 80 -6.04 -8.95 -18.55
N ALA A 81 -6.60 -7.90 -17.96
CA ALA A 81 -5.89 -6.64 -17.73
C ALA A 81 -4.64 -6.84 -16.88
N ASN A 82 -4.71 -7.63 -15.81
CA ASN A 82 -3.56 -7.97 -14.96
C ASN A 82 -2.50 -8.78 -15.70
N LYS A 83 -2.92 -9.72 -16.56
CA LYS A 83 -2.02 -10.53 -17.38
C LYS A 83 -1.39 -9.73 -18.53
N LEU A 84 -2.12 -8.76 -19.09
CA LEU A 84 -1.58 -7.82 -20.05
C LEU A 84 -0.61 -6.83 -19.38
N ASN A 85 -0.88 -6.41 -18.14
CA ASN A 85 0.05 -5.61 -17.34
C ASN A 85 1.37 -6.35 -17.14
N SER A 86 1.33 -7.66 -16.87
CA SER A 86 2.56 -8.47 -16.75
C SER A 86 3.32 -8.68 -18.08
N TYR A 87 2.69 -8.45 -19.23
CA TYR A 87 3.28 -8.65 -20.57
C TYR A 87 3.72 -7.35 -21.25
N PHE A 88 3.01 -6.25 -21.02
CA PHE A 88 3.25 -4.94 -21.64
C PHE A 88 4.08 -3.98 -20.79
N MET A 89 4.44 -4.34 -19.55
CA MET A 89 5.58 -3.69 -18.92
C MET A 89 6.85 -4.06 -19.69
N PRO A 90 7.51 -3.10 -20.36
CA PRO A 90 8.84 -3.35 -20.87
C PRO A 90 9.74 -3.60 -19.66
N VAL A 91 10.48 -4.70 -19.70
CA VAL A 91 11.62 -4.96 -18.80
C VAL A 91 12.72 -3.88 -18.95
N ASP A 92 12.53 -2.90 -19.83
CA ASP A 92 13.46 -1.80 -20.11
C ASP A 92 13.15 -0.48 -19.37
N ASP A 93 12.15 -0.45 -18.50
CA ASP A 93 12.08 0.51 -17.39
C ASP A 93 12.13 -0.24 -16.03
N ALA A 94 12.91 -1.33 -15.98
CA ALA A 94 13.87 -1.42 -14.88
C ALA A 94 14.82 -0.23 -15.01
N LYS A 95 14.31 0.99 -14.74
CA LYS A 95 15.07 1.87 -13.87
C LYS A 95 15.44 0.94 -12.74
N GLU A 96 16.74 0.66 -12.62
CA GLU A 96 17.36 0.47 -11.33
C GLU A 96 16.50 1.28 -10.37
N VAL A 97 15.62 0.61 -9.62
CA VAL A 97 14.98 1.24 -8.48
C VAL A 97 16.21 1.58 -7.70
N LYS A 98 16.64 2.84 -7.78
CA LYS A 98 17.63 3.34 -6.86
C LYS A 98 17.07 2.87 -5.55
N ASP A 99 17.78 1.97 -4.87
CA ASP A 99 17.49 1.64 -3.50
C ASP A 99 17.46 2.99 -2.80
N GLU A 100 16.27 3.59 -2.73
CA GLU A 100 16.07 4.83 -2.05
C GLU A 100 16.35 4.43 -0.62
N ASP A 101 17.44 4.96 -0.11
CA ASP A 101 17.90 4.62 1.22
C ASP A 101 16.82 5.09 2.20
N HIS A 102 15.92 4.19 2.57
CA HIS A 102 14.77 4.46 3.44
C HIS A 102 15.22 4.53 4.89
N THR A 103 16.15 5.43 5.14
CA THR A 103 16.76 5.65 6.43
C THR A 103 15.89 6.61 7.26
N ILE A 104 15.54 6.18 8.47
CA ILE A 104 14.67 6.87 9.41
C ILE A 104 15.47 7.19 10.66
N ASP A 105 15.42 8.45 11.12
CA ASP A 105 15.98 8.82 12.41
C ASP A 105 14.97 8.53 13.53
N CYS A 106 15.22 7.44 14.26
CA CYS A 106 14.41 7.00 15.39
C CYS A 106 14.80 7.68 16.71
N ASP A 107 15.74 8.63 16.71
CA ASP A 107 16.14 9.42 17.89
C ASP A 107 15.52 10.81 17.94
N THR A 108 15.00 11.30 16.81
CA THR A 108 14.25 12.55 16.70
C THR A 108 12.98 12.47 17.55
N ASP A 109 12.62 13.58 18.19
CA ASP A 109 11.39 13.67 18.99
C ASP A 109 10.16 13.39 18.12
N PRO A 110 9.33 12.39 18.47
CA PRO A 110 8.10 12.08 17.74
C PRO A 110 7.11 13.25 17.70
N TYR A 111 6.21 13.22 16.71
CA TYR A 111 5.08 14.13 16.68
C TYR A 111 4.24 14.04 17.97
N VAL A 112 4.01 15.18 18.62
CA VAL A 112 3.18 15.28 19.83
C VAL A 112 1.94 16.12 19.54
N PRO A 113 0.72 15.56 19.71
CA PRO A 113 -0.51 16.35 19.63
C PRO A 113 -0.55 17.49 20.65
N ASN A 114 -1.33 18.53 20.34
CA ASN A 114 -1.44 19.68 21.23
C ASN A 114 -1.92 19.28 22.65
N ARG A 115 -1.21 19.75 23.68
CA ARG A 115 -1.43 19.45 25.11
C ARG A 115 -1.24 17.99 25.50
N TRP A 116 -0.54 17.21 24.68
CA TRP A 116 -0.12 15.86 25.04
C TRP A 116 1.37 15.89 25.41
N SER A 117 1.86 14.77 25.92
CA SER A 117 3.28 14.58 26.21
C SER A 117 3.71 13.17 25.83
N ILE A 118 5.02 12.99 25.64
CA ILE A 118 5.64 11.68 25.48
C ILE A 118 5.99 11.16 26.87
N GLU A 119 5.42 10.01 27.22
CA GLU A 119 5.73 9.30 28.47
C GLU A 119 7.00 8.46 28.31
N GLU A 120 7.14 7.81 27.15
CA GLU A 120 8.27 6.95 26.83
C GLU A 120 8.55 7.04 25.33
N HIS A 121 9.82 7.13 24.96
CA HIS A 121 10.27 7.04 23.59
C HIS A 121 11.55 6.19 23.55
N GLN A 122 11.42 5.02 22.92
CA GLN A 122 12.52 4.09 22.71
C GLN A 122 13.28 4.55 21.46
N LYS A 123 14.44 5.14 21.73
CA LYS A 123 15.41 5.57 20.72
C LYS A 123 16.00 4.34 20.02
N GLY A 124 16.04 4.40 18.69
CA GLY A 124 16.50 3.30 17.84
C GLY A 124 17.70 3.68 16.97
N GLY A 125 18.22 4.90 17.10
CA GLY A 125 19.23 5.46 16.22
C GLY A 125 18.73 5.55 14.77
N THR A 126 19.62 5.28 13.84
CA THR A 126 19.30 5.25 12.42
C THR A 126 18.73 3.88 12.05
N PHE A 127 17.44 3.84 11.69
CA PHE A 127 16.76 2.64 11.24
C PHE A 127 16.65 2.63 9.72
N LYS A 128 17.27 1.64 9.06
CA LYS A 128 17.11 1.45 7.62
C LYS A 128 15.89 0.59 7.37
N PHE A 129 14.81 1.22 6.91
CA PHE A 129 13.56 0.53 6.65
C PHE A 129 13.71 -0.41 5.46
N ASP A 130 13.38 -1.67 5.71
CA ASP A 130 13.17 -2.71 4.72
C ASP A 130 11.89 -3.46 5.15
N PRO A 131 10.86 -3.59 4.30
CA PRO A 131 9.67 -4.36 4.63
C PRO A 131 9.98 -5.77 5.14
N ALA A 132 11.07 -6.41 4.67
CA ALA A 132 11.48 -7.74 5.12
C ALA A 132 12.01 -7.77 6.57
N ASN A 133 12.47 -6.62 7.08
CA ASN A 133 13.00 -6.47 8.44
C ASN A 133 11.93 -6.01 9.43
N VAL A 134 10.66 -5.89 9.03
CA VAL A 134 9.58 -5.52 9.95
C VAL A 134 8.64 -6.71 10.14
N ALA A 135 8.54 -7.19 11.38
CA ALA A 135 7.61 -8.25 11.74
C ALA A 135 6.40 -7.71 12.53
N LEU A 136 5.24 -8.34 12.30
CA LEU A 136 4.05 -8.13 13.10
C LEU A 136 4.02 -9.13 14.26
N HIS A 137 4.46 -8.67 15.44
CA HIS A 137 4.56 -9.48 16.64
C HIS A 137 3.24 -9.52 17.43
N LEU A 138 2.85 -10.72 17.85
CA LEU A 138 1.77 -10.95 18.82
C LEU A 138 2.34 -11.57 20.09
N ASP A 139 2.02 -10.97 21.24
CA ASP A 139 2.32 -11.57 22.54
C ASP A 139 1.48 -12.86 22.72
N LYS A 140 1.95 -13.77 23.59
CA LYS A 140 1.23 -15.01 23.90
C LYS A 140 -0.19 -14.76 24.40
N GLY A 141 -0.43 -13.63 25.07
CA GLY A 141 -1.75 -13.24 25.55
C GLY A 141 -2.70 -12.68 24.49
N GLN A 142 -2.23 -12.45 23.26
CA GLN A 142 -3.05 -12.03 22.10
C GLN A 142 -3.41 -13.20 21.16
N LYS A 143 -2.78 -14.37 21.35
CA LYS A 143 -2.95 -15.54 20.48
C LYS A 143 -4.17 -16.37 20.87
N ASP A 144 -4.65 -17.19 19.92
CA ASP A 144 -5.76 -18.12 20.13
C ASP A 144 -7.08 -17.46 20.55
N GLY A 145 -7.35 -16.26 20.02
CA GLY A 145 -8.56 -15.48 20.34
C GLY A 145 -8.53 -14.84 21.73
N LYS A 146 -7.39 -14.87 22.43
CA LYS A 146 -7.21 -14.20 23.71
C LYS A 146 -6.99 -12.71 23.52
N MET A 147 -7.24 -11.97 24.60
CA MET A 147 -6.94 -10.56 24.68
C MET A 147 -6.04 -10.27 25.88
N THR A 148 -5.20 -9.25 25.75
CA THR A 148 -4.32 -8.77 26.81
C THR A 148 -4.51 -7.30 27.07
N GLU A 149 -4.67 -6.94 28.33
CA GLU A 149 -4.75 -5.55 28.79
C GLU A 149 -3.45 -4.78 28.47
N GLY A 150 -3.58 -3.55 27.98
CA GLY A 150 -2.50 -2.81 27.35
C GLY A 150 -1.28 -2.52 28.24
N HIS A 151 -1.43 -2.29 29.56
CA HIS A 151 -0.24 -2.12 30.42
C HIS A 151 0.50 -3.43 30.65
N LYS A 152 -0.19 -4.59 30.62
CA LYS A 152 0.48 -5.90 30.63
C LYS A 152 1.20 -6.14 29.32
N LEU A 153 0.58 -5.80 28.19
CA LEU A 153 1.19 -5.92 26.87
C LEU A 153 2.45 -5.04 26.76
N ARG A 154 2.40 -3.77 27.20
CA ARG A 154 3.57 -2.88 27.29
C ARG A 154 4.73 -3.54 28.06
N LYS A 155 4.45 -4.14 29.21
CA LYS A 155 5.47 -4.83 30.02
C LYS A 155 6.05 -6.05 29.31
N ALA A 156 5.22 -6.82 28.59
CA ALA A 156 5.66 -7.98 27.82
C ALA A 156 6.55 -7.58 26.63
N LEU A 157 6.24 -6.45 25.99
CA LEU A 157 6.97 -5.91 24.85
C LEU A 157 8.26 -5.16 25.24
N ALA A 158 8.50 -4.87 26.52
CA ALA A 158 9.66 -4.09 26.98
C ALA A 158 11.04 -4.70 26.62
N LYS A 159 11.09 -5.97 26.20
CA LYS A 159 12.30 -6.66 25.73
C LYS A 159 12.31 -6.93 24.23
N GLN A 160 11.26 -6.52 23.52
CA GLN A 160 11.17 -6.65 22.08
C GLN A 160 11.73 -5.38 21.44
N PRO A 161 12.33 -5.47 20.25
CA PRO A 161 12.79 -4.31 19.50
C PRO A 161 11.60 -3.62 18.80
N VAL A 162 10.69 -3.05 19.59
CA VAL A 162 9.48 -2.40 19.08
C VAL A 162 9.83 -1.12 18.31
N LEU A 163 9.24 -0.96 17.13
CA LEU A 163 9.42 0.26 16.34
C LEU A 163 8.63 1.42 16.97
N ASN A 164 9.17 2.63 16.83
CA ASN A 164 8.63 3.84 17.44
C ASN A 164 7.81 4.67 16.45
N ALA A 165 7.19 5.75 16.92
CA ALA A 165 6.25 6.53 16.11
C ALA A 165 6.90 7.25 14.90
N ASN A 166 8.22 7.43 14.87
CA ASN A 166 8.90 8.02 13.71
C ASN A 166 8.81 7.11 12.49
N VAL A 167 8.89 5.79 12.70
CA VAL A 167 8.70 4.80 11.63
C VAL A 167 7.27 4.85 11.09
N LEU A 168 6.27 4.98 11.98
CA LEU A 168 4.87 5.15 11.57
C LEU A 168 4.69 6.41 10.71
N ASP A 169 5.24 7.56 11.13
CA ASP A 169 5.08 8.82 10.41
C ASP A 169 5.78 8.78 9.03
N TYR A 170 6.93 8.11 8.95
CA TYR A 170 7.59 7.84 7.68
C TYR A 170 6.76 6.95 6.75
N LEU A 171 6.15 5.88 7.28
CA LEU A 171 5.28 4.99 6.50
C LEU A 171 4.02 5.69 5.99
N LEU A 172 3.42 6.58 6.78
CA LEU A 172 2.29 7.40 6.33
C LEU A 172 2.68 8.36 5.20
N ALA A 173 3.91 8.87 5.20
CA ALA A 173 4.43 9.70 4.11
C ALA A 173 4.77 8.87 2.86
N ASN A 174 5.06 7.58 3.03
CA ASN A 174 5.47 6.65 1.97
C ASN A 174 4.58 5.40 1.92
N PRO A 175 3.26 5.55 1.66
CA PRO A 175 2.30 4.47 1.83
C PRO A 175 2.50 3.26 0.91
N HIS A 176 3.26 3.42 -0.18
CA HIS A 176 3.62 2.35 -1.12
C HIS A 176 4.62 1.34 -0.52
N LEU A 177 5.27 1.69 0.59
CA LEU A 177 6.18 0.80 1.34
C LEU A 177 5.44 -0.11 2.33
N ILE A 178 4.17 0.17 2.62
CA ILE A 178 3.40 -0.59 3.60
C ILE A 178 2.84 -1.82 2.90
N SER A 179 3.13 -3.01 3.45
CA SER A 179 2.63 -4.27 2.92
C SER A 179 1.10 -4.32 2.94
N GLU A 180 0.52 -4.78 1.84
CA GLU A 180 -0.93 -5.01 1.70
C GLU A 180 -1.46 -6.03 2.71
N GLU A 181 -0.60 -6.93 3.21
CA GLU A 181 -0.97 -7.92 4.24
C GLU A 181 -1.26 -7.30 5.62
N TRP A 182 -0.88 -6.03 5.83
CA TRP A 182 -1.21 -5.29 7.05
C TRP A 182 -2.66 -4.81 7.03
N LYS A 183 -3.35 -4.86 5.88
CA LYS A 183 -4.77 -4.52 5.79
C LYS A 183 -5.60 -5.47 6.63
N GLY A 184 -6.61 -4.92 7.32
CA GLY A 184 -7.42 -5.64 8.28
C GLY A 184 -6.83 -5.70 9.69
N LYS A 185 -5.64 -5.14 9.92
CA LYS A 185 -4.99 -5.04 11.23
C LYS A 185 -4.85 -3.59 11.67
N ALA A 186 -4.74 -3.39 12.98
CA ALA A 186 -4.21 -2.17 13.57
C ALA A 186 -2.77 -2.45 14.00
N VAL A 187 -1.78 -1.87 13.31
CA VAL A 187 -0.35 -2.15 13.55
C VAL A 187 0.24 -1.09 14.47
N PHE A 188 0.75 -1.50 15.62
CA PHE A 188 1.10 -0.61 16.72
C PHE A 188 2.59 -0.38 16.91
N PHE A 189 2.97 0.87 17.13
CA PHE A 189 4.36 1.32 17.26
C PHE A 189 4.70 1.60 18.72
N TRP A 190 4.83 0.50 19.47
CA TRP A 190 5.01 0.48 20.92
C TRP A 190 6.30 1.14 21.43
N GLY A 191 7.25 1.46 20.56
CA GLY A 191 8.44 2.23 20.90
C GLY A 191 8.14 3.69 21.26
N THR A 192 6.88 4.15 21.21
CA THR A 192 6.49 5.46 21.76
C THR A 192 5.17 5.38 22.50
N ILE A 193 5.19 5.79 23.76
CA ILE A 193 4.01 5.90 24.63
C ILE A 193 3.70 7.37 24.85
N TYR A 194 2.46 7.73 24.57
CA TYR A 194 1.93 9.08 24.74
C TYR A 194 1.08 9.14 26.00
N ARG A 195 1.06 10.32 26.61
CA ARG A 195 0.09 10.68 27.65
C ARG A 195 -0.80 11.80 27.12
N ASN A 196 -2.10 11.53 27.05
CA ASN A 196 -3.06 12.52 26.63
C ASN A 196 -3.30 13.57 27.73
N ARG A 197 -4.05 14.64 27.38
CA ARG A 197 -4.38 15.74 28.30
C ARG A 197 -5.13 15.30 29.56
N ASP A 198 -5.84 14.17 29.49
CA ASP A 198 -6.67 13.62 30.57
C ASP A 198 -5.87 12.62 31.42
N GLY A 199 -4.59 12.40 31.11
CA GLY A 199 -3.65 11.56 31.86
C GLY A 199 -3.60 10.10 31.41
N HIS A 200 -4.39 9.69 30.42
CA HIS A 200 -4.38 8.32 29.90
C HIS A 200 -3.17 8.06 29.01
N LEU A 201 -2.61 6.86 29.17
CA LEU A 201 -1.53 6.37 28.31
C LEU A 201 -2.09 5.75 27.05
N CYS A 202 -1.44 6.02 25.93
CA CYS A 202 -1.82 5.49 24.63
C CYS A 202 -0.61 5.30 23.71
N VAL A 203 -0.80 4.49 22.68
CA VAL A 203 0.19 4.19 21.65
C VAL A 203 -0.42 4.46 20.28
N ARG A 204 0.40 4.91 19.33
CA ARG A 204 -0.06 5.16 17.95
C ARG A 204 -0.06 3.89 17.13
N TYR A 205 -0.99 3.84 16.18
CA TYR A 205 -1.08 2.74 15.24
C TYR A 205 -1.42 3.18 13.84
N LEU A 206 -1.07 2.32 12.90
CA LEU A 206 -1.32 2.42 11.49
C LEU A 206 -2.46 1.46 11.12
N PHE A 207 -3.41 1.89 10.30
CA PHE A 207 -4.51 1.06 9.84
C PHE A 207 -4.99 1.45 8.44
N TRP A 208 -5.63 0.52 7.74
CA TRP A 208 -6.23 0.76 6.43
C TRP A 208 -7.68 1.22 6.57
N ARG A 209 -8.02 2.36 5.97
CA ARG A 209 -9.37 2.96 6.00
C ARG A 209 -10.14 2.77 4.68
N GLY A 210 -10.00 1.61 4.05
CA GLY A 210 -10.70 1.27 2.81
C GLY A 210 -10.04 1.83 1.55
N ASP A 211 -9.69 3.12 1.55
CA ASP A 211 -9.07 3.83 0.42
C ASP A 211 -7.64 4.34 0.69
N ARG A 212 -7.24 4.43 1.97
CA ARG A 212 -5.93 4.96 2.37
C ARG A 212 -5.43 4.41 3.70
N TRP A 213 -4.12 4.50 3.90
CA TRP A 213 -3.50 4.35 5.22
C TRP A 213 -3.77 5.57 6.09
N ALA A 214 -4.04 5.33 7.38
CA ALA A 214 -4.28 6.35 8.38
C ALA A 214 -3.64 5.93 9.71
N SER A 215 -3.56 6.87 10.66
CA SER A 215 -3.15 6.56 12.03
C SER A 215 -4.12 7.14 13.05
N ASP A 216 -4.13 6.51 14.22
CA ASP A 216 -4.83 6.97 15.41
C ASP A 216 -4.08 6.52 16.67
N PHE A 217 -4.68 6.72 17.84
CA PHE A 217 -4.15 6.35 19.15
C PHE A 217 -5.08 5.35 19.84
N TYR A 218 -4.50 4.39 20.54
CA TYR A 218 -5.26 3.42 21.33
C TYR A 218 -4.78 3.38 22.78
N TRP A 219 -5.72 3.29 23.71
CA TRP A 219 -5.44 3.44 25.14
C TRP A 219 -4.92 2.14 25.74
N LEU A 220 -3.97 2.27 26.67
CA LEU A 220 -3.38 1.13 27.38
C LEU A 220 -4.34 0.52 28.42
N ASP A 221 -5.39 1.25 28.81
CA ASP A 221 -6.42 0.77 29.74
C ASP A 221 -7.44 -0.19 29.07
N ILE A 222 -7.29 -0.46 27.76
CA ILE A 222 -8.15 -1.34 26.98
C ILE A 222 -7.40 -2.65 26.66
N ASP A 223 -8.17 -3.67 26.29
CA ASP A 223 -7.69 -4.98 25.87
C ASP A 223 -7.29 -5.03 24.39
N TRP A 224 -6.32 -5.89 24.09
CA TRP A 224 -5.67 -6.01 22.79
C TRP A 224 -5.75 -7.44 22.27
N SER A 225 -6.17 -7.59 21.02
CA SER A 225 -6.48 -8.85 20.35
C SER A 225 -5.38 -9.30 19.39
N GLY A 226 -5.64 -10.37 18.64
CA GLY A 226 -4.76 -10.86 17.57
C GLY A 226 -4.67 -9.96 16.34
N ASP A 227 -5.60 -9.01 16.18
CA ASP A 227 -5.60 -8.03 15.08
C ASP A 227 -4.84 -6.74 15.43
N ASP A 228 -4.25 -6.71 16.63
CA ASP A 228 -3.53 -5.56 17.20
C ASP A 228 -2.02 -5.85 17.38
N PRO A 229 -1.28 -6.26 16.33
CA PRO A 229 0.13 -6.61 16.47
C PRO A 229 1.03 -5.41 16.74
N ALA A 230 2.12 -5.66 17.44
CA ALA A 230 3.24 -4.72 17.56
C ALA A 230 4.14 -4.81 16.33
N ALA A 231 4.51 -3.66 15.75
CA ALA A 231 5.59 -3.60 14.77
C ALA A 231 6.93 -3.73 15.50
N VAL A 232 7.72 -4.72 15.11
CA VAL A 232 9.06 -4.95 15.67
C VAL A 232 10.10 -5.02 14.55
N ASP A 233 11.31 -4.60 14.86
CA ASP A 233 12.49 -4.88 14.05
C ASP A 233 12.80 -6.39 14.11
N ALA A 234 13.00 -6.99 12.95
CA ALA A 234 13.29 -8.41 12.78
C ALA A 234 14.67 -8.66 12.15
N SER A 235 15.52 -7.63 12.06
CA SER A 235 16.91 -7.74 11.58
C SER A 235 17.86 -8.44 12.54
#